data_AF-A0A958XLB0-F1
#
_entry.id   AF-A0A958XLB0-F1
#
_cell.length_a   1.000
_cell.length_b   1.000
_cell.length_c   1.000
_cell.angle_alpha   90.00
_cell.angle_beta   90.00
_cell.angle_gamma   90.00
#
_symmetry.space_group_name_H-M   'P 1'
#
loop_
_entity.id
_entity.type
_entity.pdbx_description
1 polymer ?
#
loop_
_entity_poly.entity_id
_entity_poly.type
_entity_poly.pdbx_seq_one_letter_code
_entity_poly.pdbx_strand_id
1 'polypeptide(L)'
;MNTAEQYFEQIERYLQGKLPEADARALEAYMDTDPDFAALVQQHRLERQGLELLVERDLLGKMQQWDRETEIFQQTTQPSRGVVRPMRWVMRAAAILLIAFGTYWILEQYDPASPETNAPITSVKPEIKPRVPTVRRSKPTPPRQAAPAPGNEPTSDIAQQDPTPSNPAPIEEMTGANAPDYAALANDFFREQDFVPPKGSKGGQAGSAAYNQALDNFQDGKYNDVVSKLKPTLGSGTDALQQKELMALSLYKNKQFDSATTYFREVAASGKQSYAQRAEWGMALALLNQMPTKKPLFDRVMANILNNPQHLYYEKAKSLEERLK
;
A
#
# COMPACT_ATOMS: atom_id res chain seq x y z
N MET A 1 18.28 29.27 15.20
CA MET A 1 17.69 27.91 15.14
C MET A 1 16.24 28.03 15.50
N ASN A 2 15.35 27.47 14.68
CA ASN A 2 13.93 27.48 14.99
C ASN A 2 13.68 26.52 16.17
N THR A 3 12.83 26.91 17.11
CA THR A 3 12.45 26.05 18.25
C THR A 3 11.89 24.71 17.78
N ALA A 4 11.17 24.69 16.65
CA ALA A 4 10.67 23.48 16.02
C ALA A 4 11.77 22.49 15.58
N GLU A 5 12.88 22.98 15.03
CA GLU A 5 14.01 22.13 14.62
C GLU A 5 14.69 21.49 15.84
N GLN A 6 14.81 22.24 16.93
CA GLN A 6 15.39 21.73 18.18
C GLN A 6 14.52 20.64 18.80
N TYR A 7 13.19 20.81 18.80
CA TYR A 7 12.27 19.77 19.27
C TYR A 7 12.34 18.52 18.39
N PHE A 8 12.39 18.67 17.07
CA PHE A 8 12.52 17.55 16.15
C PHE A 8 13.78 16.72 16.42
N GLU A 9 14.95 17.38 16.52
CA GLU A 9 16.21 16.68 16.82
C GLU A 9 16.17 15.97 18.19
N GLN A 10 15.55 16.61 19.19
CA GLN A 10 15.44 16.04 20.53
C GLN A 10 14.54 14.80 20.55
N ILE A 11 13.40 14.84 19.84
CA ILE A 11 12.50 13.70 19.67
C ILE A 11 13.22 12.58 18.94
N GLU A 12 13.94 12.88 17.86
CA GLU A 12 14.70 11.87 17.11
C GLU A 12 15.76 11.18 17.98
N ARG A 13 16.54 11.94 18.76
CA ARG A 13 17.50 11.36 19.70
C ARG A 13 16.83 10.50 20.76
N TYR A 14 15.68 10.92 21.28
CA TYR A 14 14.90 10.15 22.24
C TYR A 14 14.41 8.83 21.65
N LEU A 15 13.80 8.85 20.46
CA LEU A 15 13.31 7.66 19.76
C LEU A 15 14.43 6.71 19.32
N GLN A 16 15.66 7.23 19.12
CA GLN A 16 16.85 6.42 18.84
C GLN A 16 17.53 5.87 20.11
N GLY A 17 17.08 6.23 21.31
CA GLY A 17 17.74 5.86 22.58
C GLY A 17 19.10 6.51 22.78
N LYS A 18 19.38 7.62 22.07
CA LYS A 18 20.64 8.38 22.13
C LYS A 18 20.56 9.59 23.06
N LEU A 19 19.38 9.88 23.60
CA LEU A 19 19.20 10.99 24.53
C LEU A 19 19.69 10.58 25.93
N PRO A 20 20.51 11.39 26.62
CA PRO A 20 20.94 11.10 27.98
C PRO A 20 19.76 10.83 28.93
N GLU A 21 19.92 9.94 29.90
CA GLU A 21 18.82 9.50 30.77
C GLU A 21 18.13 10.64 31.54
N ALA A 22 18.88 11.68 31.91
CA ALA A 22 18.33 12.88 32.55
C ALA A 22 17.42 13.67 31.61
N ASP A 23 17.84 13.84 30.35
CA ASP A 23 17.09 14.57 29.32
C ASP A 23 15.88 13.77 28.84
N ALA A 24 16.01 12.43 28.74
CA ALA A 24 14.89 11.53 28.43
C ALA A 24 13.78 11.64 29.49
N ARG A 25 14.14 11.62 30.78
CA ARG A 25 13.16 11.82 31.88
C ARG A 25 12.52 13.20 31.84
N ALA A 26 13.27 14.24 31.50
CA ALA A 26 12.72 15.58 31.35
C ALA A 26 11.73 15.66 30.18
N LEU A 27 12.03 15.01 29.07
CA LEU A 27 11.16 14.94 27.89
C LEU A 27 9.89 14.13 28.16
N GLU A 28 9.99 13.02 28.90
CA GLU A 28 8.83 12.22 29.34
C GLU A 28 7.92 13.01 30.28
N ALA A 29 8.49 13.71 31.27
CA ALA A 29 7.72 14.61 32.13
C ALA A 29 7.05 15.75 31.34
N TYR A 30 7.71 16.22 30.26
CA TYR A 30 7.13 17.21 29.36
C TYR A 30 5.95 16.63 28.56
N MET A 31 6.07 15.39 28.05
CA MET A 31 4.95 14.68 27.40
C MET A 31 3.75 14.47 28.33
N ASP A 32 3.97 14.25 29.63
CA ASP A 32 2.88 14.13 30.62
C ASP A 32 2.16 15.46 30.87
N THR A 33 2.86 16.58 30.66
CA THR A 33 2.34 17.93 30.92
C THR A 33 1.70 18.55 29.69
N ASP A 34 2.22 18.24 28.50
CA ASP A 34 1.82 18.80 27.21
C ASP A 34 1.29 17.68 26.27
N PRO A 35 -0.05 17.52 26.15
CA PRO A 35 -0.64 16.48 25.32
C PRO A 35 -0.39 16.68 23.82
N ASP A 36 -0.20 17.92 23.36
CA ASP A 36 0.06 18.19 21.95
C ASP A 36 1.48 17.73 21.58
N PHE A 37 2.45 17.94 22.48
CA PHE A 37 3.80 17.41 22.30
C PHE A 37 3.83 15.87 22.34
N ALA A 38 3.06 15.25 23.24
CA ALA A 38 2.95 13.79 23.27
C ALA A 38 2.38 13.22 21.95
N ALA A 39 1.38 13.89 21.37
CA ALA A 39 0.83 13.53 20.06
C ALA A 39 1.87 13.66 18.94
N LEU A 40 2.70 14.71 18.96
CA LEU A 40 3.81 14.89 18.01
C LEU A 40 4.84 13.75 18.10
N VAL A 41 5.24 13.36 19.31
CA VAL A 41 6.14 12.21 19.52
C VAL A 41 5.52 10.91 18.99
N GLN A 42 4.21 10.72 19.21
CA GLN A 42 3.49 9.55 18.70
C GLN A 42 3.41 9.55 17.16
N GLN A 43 3.21 10.70 16.53
CA GLN A 43 3.24 10.85 15.08
C GLN A 43 4.60 10.41 14.52
N HIS A 44 5.71 10.92 15.07
CA HIS A 44 7.05 10.52 14.62
C HIS A 44 7.34 9.02 14.80
N ARG A 45 6.81 8.39 15.85
CA ARG A 45 6.89 6.92 16.02
C ARG A 45 6.19 6.18 14.87
N LEU A 46 4.99 6.62 14.50
CA LEU A 46 4.23 6.02 13.40
C LEU A 46 4.91 6.25 12.05
N GLU A 47 5.48 7.43 11.81
CA GLU A 47 6.24 7.74 10.60
C GLU A 47 7.45 6.81 10.45
N ARG A 48 8.23 6.61 11.53
CA ARG A 48 9.37 5.68 11.51
C ARG A 48 8.94 4.24 11.27
N GLN A 49 7.92 3.76 11.97
CA GLN A 49 7.38 2.41 11.75
C GLN A 49 6.88 2.23 10.30
N GLY A 50 6.23 3.26 9.73
CA GLY A 50 5.80 3.26 8.35
C GLY A 50 6.96 3.16 7.36
N LEU A 51 8.03 3.93 7.57
CA LEU A 51 9.24 3.88 6.75
C LEU A 51 9.95 2.52 6.85
N GLU A 52 10.07 1.95 8.05
CA GLU A 52 10.65 0.62 8.26
C GLU A 52 9.89 -0.46 7.48
N LEU A 53 8.55 -0.42 7.53
CA LEU A 53 7.70 -1.35 6.76
C LEU A 53 7.85 -1.16 5.24
N LEU A 54 8.00 0.07 4.76
CA LEU A 54 8.22 0.36 3.34
C LEU A 54 9.59 -0.16 2.88
N VAL A 55 10.64 0.07 3.67
CA VAL A 55 11.99 -0.42 3.39
C VAL A 55 12.03 -1.95 3.40
N GLU A 56 11.39 -2.60 4.36
CA GLU A 56 11.31 -4.07 4.40
C GLU A 56 10.63 -4.62 3.13
N ARG A 57 9.51 -4.03 2.72
CA ARG A 57 8.80 -4.45 1.50
C ARG A 57 9.63 -4.24 0.24
N ASP A 58 10.33 -3.11 0.11
CA ASP A 58 11.24 -2.84 -1.01
C ASP A 58 12.40 -3.84 -1.04
N LEU A 59 13.01 -4.10 0.12
CA LEU A 59 14.13 -5.03 0.25
C LEU A 59 13.72 -6.47 -0.07
N LEU A 60 12.55 -6.91 0.39
CA LEU A 60 12.00 -8.22 0.01
C LEU A 60 11.74 -8.32 -1.50
N GLY A 61 11.24 -7.25 -2.11
CA GLY A 61 11.06 -7.17 -3.57
C GLY A 61 12.38 -7.33 -4.33
N LYS A 62 13.44 -6.65 -3.86
CA LYS A 62 14.79 -6.74 -4.43
C LYS A 62 15.43 -8.12 -4.23
N MET A 63 15.29 -8.73 -3.06
CA MET A 63 15.78 -10.10 -2.83
C MET A 63 15.13 -11.09 -3.79
N GLN A 64 13.80 -11.00 -3.97
CA GLN A 64 13.10 -11.85 -4.94
C GLN A 64 13.54 -11.59 -6.38
N GLN A 65 13.87 -10.34 -6.72
CA GLN A 65 14.42 -10.03 -8.03
C GLN A 65 15.81 -10.68 -8.22
N TRP A 66 16.70 -10.57 -7.25
CA TRP A 66 18.02 -11.20 -7.32
C TRP A 66 17.95 -12.72 -7.39
N ASP A 67 17.04 -13.36 -6.64
CA ASP A 67 16.85 -14.81 -6.72
C ASP A 67 16.51 -15.23 -8.17
N ARG A 68 15.58 -14.52 -8.83
CA ARG A 68 15.23 -14.76 -10.24
C ARG A 68 16.42 -14.54 -11.18
N GLU A 69 17.18 -13.47 -10.97
CA GLU A 69 18.38 -13.19 -11.79
C GLU A 69 19.43 -14.31 -11.62
N THR A 70 19.65 -14.78 -10.40
CA THR A 70 20.60 -15.89 -10.13
C THR A 70 20.16 -17.22 -10.72
N GLU A 71 18.86 -17.55 -10.72
CA GLU A 71 18.35 -18.74 -11.40
C GLU A 71 18.60 -18.70 -12.92
N ILE A 72 18.46 -17.53 -13.55
CA ILE A 72 18.75 -17.35 -14.98
C ILE A 72 20.24 -17.60 -15.29
N PHE A 73 21.14 -17.15 -14.41
CA PHE A 73 22.59 -17.43 -14.55
C PHE A 73 22.92 -18.92 -14.34
N GLN A 74 22.18 -19.63 -13.49
CA GLN A 74 22.38 -21.07 -13.30
C GLN A 74 21.83 -21.89 -14.48
N GLN A 75 20.74 -21.46 -15.11
CA GLN A 75 20.18 -22.16 -16.27
C GLN A 75 21.00 -21.93 -17.55
N THR A 76 21.57 -20.74 -17.74
CA THR A 76 22.43 -20.44 -18.90
C THR A 76 23.82 -21.06 -18.82
N THR A 77 24.20 -21.62 -17.68
CA THR A 77 25.47 -22.35 -17.50
C THR A 77 25.32 -23.87 -17.57
N GLN A 78 24.23 -24.41 -18.13
CA GLN A 78 24.23 -25.81 -18.57
C GLN A 78 25.37 -26.01 -19.58
N PRO A 79 26.41 -26.79 -19.22
CA PRO A 79 27.57 -26.92 -20.07
C PRO A 79 27.17 -27.68 -21.33
N SER A 80 27.09 -26.99 -22.47
CA SER A 80 27.25 -27.67 -23.74
C SER A 80 28.57 -28.43 -23.65
N ARG A 81 28.57 -29.74 -23.89
CA ARG A 81 29.75 -30.63 -23.83
C ARG A 81 30.85 -30.13 -24.78
N GLY A 82 31.61 -29.15 -24.33
CA GLY A 82 32.78 -28.58 -24.99
C GLY A 82 33.98 -28.76 -24.08
N VAL A 83 35.02 -29.40 -24.60
CA VAL A 83 36.25 -29.78 -23.90
C VAL A 83 36.90 -28.56 -23.25
N VAL A 84 36.70 -28.37 -21.94
CA VAL A 84 37.30 -27.28 -21.16
C VAL A 84 38.76 -27.59 -20.83
N ARG A 85 39.68 -26.76 -21.33
CA ARG A 85 41.06 -26.69 -20.85
C ARG A 85 41.08 -26.27 -19.37
N PRO A 86 42.05 -26.74 -18.56
CA PRO A 86 42.02 -26.54 -17.11
C PRO A 86 42.31 -25.08 -16.72
N MET A 87 41.22 -24.31 -16.54
CA MET A 87 41.14 -22.92 -16.08
C MET A 87 41.47 -22.78 -14.56
N ARG A 88 42.49 -23.49 -14.07
CA ARG A 88 42.88 -23.45 -12.65
C ARG A 88 43.68 -22.19 -12.28
N TRP A 89 44.26 -21.50 -13.26
CA TRP A 89 45.06 -20.28 -13.04
C TRP A 89 44.20 -19.03 -12.80
N VAL A 90 43.06 -18.92 -13.47
CA VAL A 90 42.17 -17.74 -13.34
C VAL A 90 41.49 -17.72 -11.96
N MET A 91 41.09 -18.87 -11.43
CA MET A 91 40.53 -18.99 -10.08
C MET A 91 41.52 -18.55 -8.98
N ARG A 92 42.83 -18.77 -9.17
CA ARG A 92 43.85 -18.34 -8.19
C ARG A 92 44.08 -16.83 -8.20
N ALA A 93 44.02 -16.20 -9.38
CA ALA A 93 44.18 -14.76 -9.50
C ALA A 93 43.01 -13.99 -8.86
N ALA A 94 41.77 -14.48 -9.02
CA ALA A 94 40.58 -13.86 -8.44
C ALA A 94 40.58 -13.90 -6.90
N ALA A 95 41.03 -15.01 -6.30
CA ALA A 95 41.11 -15.14 -4.85
C ALA A 95 42.10 -14.13 -4.21
N ILE A 96 43.23 -13.87 -4.87
CA ILE A 96 44.25 -12.91 -4.38
C ILE A 96 43.69 -11.48 -4.40
N LEU A 97 42.95 -11.11 -5.44
CA LEU A 97 42.33 -9.79 -5.56
C LEU A 97 41.28 -9.52 -4.45
N LEU A 98 40.45 -10.52 -4.13
CA LEU A 98 39.45 -10.38 -3.06
C LEU A 98 40.09 -10.22 -1.67
N ILE A 99 41.18 -10.95 -1.40
CA ILE A 99 41.93 -10.80 -0.15
C ILE A 99 42.54 -9.41 -0.04
N ALA A 100 43.21 -8.93 -1.11
CA ALA A 100 43.82 -7.61 -1.13
C ALA A 100 42.79 -6.49 -0.93
N PHE A 101 41.63 -6.60 -1.57
CA PHE A 101 40.55 -5.62 -1.43
C PHE A 101 39.92 -5.63 -0.03
N GLY A 102 39.68 -6.83 0.53
CA GLY A 102 39.17 -6.97 1.89
C GLY A 102 40.12 -6.40 2.95
N THR A 103 41.43 -6.61 2.80
CA THR A 103 42.43 -6.04 3.72
C THR A 103 42.52 -4.52 3.64
N TYR A 104 42.40 -3.94 2.45
CA TYR A 104 42.42 -2.49 2.27
C TYR A 104 41.23 -1.82 2.99
N TRP A 105 40.04 -2.40 2.86
CA TRP A 105 38.82 -1.85 3.46
C TRP A 105 38.80 -1.90 5.00
N ILE A 106 39.40 -2.93 5.61
CA ILE A 106 39.50 -3.05 7.07
C ILE A 106 40.48 -2.01 7.65
N LEU A 107 41.57 -1.71 6.93
CA LEU A 107 42.57 -0.74 7.39
C LEU A 107 42.03 0.70 7.35
N GLU A 108 41.10 1.01 6.46
CA GLU A 108 40.51 2.35 6.34
C GLU A 108 39.44 2.65 7.42
N GLN A 109 38.91 1.62 8.11
CA GLN A 109 38.00 1.79 9.25
C GLN A 109 38.70 1.86 10.61
N TYR A 110 40.00 1.58 10.67
CA TYR A 110 40.78 1.75 11.89
C TYR A 110 41.30 3.19 11.93
N ASP A 111 40.53 4.07 12.56
CA ASP A 111 40.99 5.41 12.96
C ASP A 111 41.34 5.36 14.47
N PRO A 112 42.57 4.96 14.87
CA PRO A 112 42.93 4.73 16.26
C PRO A 112 43.26 6.04 16.97
N ALA A 113 42.30 6.96 17.12
CA ALA A 113 42.50 8.12 17.98
C ALA A 113 41.17 8.80 18.39
N SER A 114 40.67 8.47 19.58
CA SER A 114 40.23 9.48 20.56
C SER A 114 39.89 8.81 21.91
N PRO A 115 40.81 8.81 22.89
CA PRO A 115 40.43 8.60 24.28
C PRO A 115 39.81 9.89 24.82
N GLU A 116 38.47 10.00 24.80
CA GLU A 116 37.81 11.09 25.53
C GLU A 116 37.93 10.88 27.04
N THR A 117 38.53 11.89 27.66
CA THR A 117 38.86 12.00 29.07
C THR A 117 37.59 12.36 29.85
N ASN A 118 37.19 11.50 30.79
CA ASN A 118 36.11 11.76 31.73
C ASN A 118 36.46 12.97 32.63
N ALA A 119 35.71 14.06 32.51
CA ALA A 119 35.68 15.13 33.50
C ALA A 119 34.48 14.94 34.45
N PRO A 120 34.63 15.16 35.77
CA PRO A 120 33.56 15.00 36.73
C PRO A 120 32.58 16.18 36.68
N ILE A 121 31.30 15.89 36.42
CA ILE A 121 30.23 16.88 36.45
C ILE A 121 29.85 17.14 37.91
N THR A 122 29.99 18.40 38.32
CA THR A 122 29.59 18.90 39.64
C THR A 122 28.06 18.96 39.71
N SER A 123 27.49 18.25 40.69
CA SER A 123 26.07 18.24 41.01
C SER A 123 25.62 19.59 41.56
N VAL A 124 24.77 20.32 40.82
CA VAL A 124 24.02 21.46 41.35
C VAL A 124 22.58 21.02 41.61
N LYS A 125 22.23 20.98 42.89
CA LYS A 125 20.91 20.68 43.45
C LYS A 125 19.95 21.87 43.19
N PRO A 126 18.81 21.70 42.50
CA PRO A 126 17.79 22.74 42.42
C PRO A 126 16.87 22.67 43.64
N GLU A 127 16.72 23.80 44.33
CA GLU A 127 15.78 24.00 45.42
C GLU A 127 14.38 24.31 44.87
N ILE A 128 13.46 23.38 45.09
CA ILE A 128 12.07 23.44 44.65
C ILE A 128 11.25 24.24 45.66
N LYS A 129 10.68 25.38 45.25
CA LYS A 129 9.57 26.04 45.97
C LYS A 129 8.23 25.54 45.44
N PRO A 130 7.29 25.10 46.29
CA PRO A 130 5.96 24.72 45.86
C PRO A 130 5.03 25.94 45.85
N ARG A 131 4.34 26.20 44.73
CA ARG A 131 3.13 27.03 44.76
C ARG A 131 2.06 26.48 43.82
N VAL A 132 1.05 25.89 44.45
CA VAL A 132 -0.19 25.39 43.86
C VAL A 132 -1.06 26.58 43.41
N PRO A 133 -1.81 26.44 42.31
CA PRO A 133 -3.21 26.85 42.35
C PRO A 133 -4.15 25.73 41.90
N THR A 134 -5.09 25.42 42.78
CA THR A 134 -6.18 24.47 42.61
C THR A 134 -7.13 24.96 41.51
N VAL A 135 -7.12 24.33 40.33
CA VAL A 135 -8.16 24.56 39.30
C VAL A 135 -9.29 23.54 39.50
N ARG A 136 -10.44 24.08 39.87
CA ARG A 136 -11.70 23.41 40.16
C ARG A 136 -12.30 22.87 38.86
N ARG A 137 -12.32 21.54 38.71
CA ARG A 137 -12.88 20.81 37.57
C ARG A 137 -14.42 20.87 37.63
N SER A 138 -15.06 21.69 36.79
CA SER A 138 -16.51 21.62 36.56
C SER A 138 -16.83 20.51 35.56
N LYS A 139 -17.74 19.64 35.98
CA LYS A 139 -18.27 18.46 35.29
C LYS A 139 -19.18 18.90 34.13
N PRO A 140 -18.97 18.48 32.87
CA PRO A 140 -19.93 18.73 31.80
C PRO A 140 -21.08 17.71 31.90
N THR A 141 -22.29 18.23 32.07
CA THR A 141 -23.55 17.49 31.93
C THR A 141 -23.82 17.24 30.44
N PRO A 142 -24.05 15.99 29.99
CA PRO A 142 -24.45 15.72 28.62
C PRO A 142 -25.91 16.15 28.37
N PRO A 143 -26.22 16.77 27.22
CA PRO A 143 -27.60 17.09 26.86
C PRO A 143 -28.38 15.83 26.48
N ARG A 144 -29.51 15.67 27.14
CA ARG A 144 -30.57 14.69 26.92
C ARG A 144 -31.16 14.88 25.52
N GLN A 145 -30.82 14.01 24.57
CA GLN A 145 -31.50 13.93 23.28
C GLN A 145 -32.93 13.43 23.49
N ALA A 146 -33.90 14.24 23.08
CA ALA A 146 -35.29 13.87 22.99
C ALA A 146 -35.50 12.99 21.74
N ALA A 147 -36.02 11.79 21.95
CA ALA A 147 -36.48 10.92 20.88
C ALA A 147 -37.79 11.47 20.27
N PRO A 148 -37.90 11.58 18.94
CA PRO A 148 -39.19 11.64 18.28
C PRO A 148 -39.74 10.23 18.03
N ALA A 149 -41.05 10.12 18.24
CA ALA A 149 -41.89 8.93 18.13
C ALA A 149 -41.92 8.33 16.70
N PRO A 150 -42.29 7.04 16.57
CA PRO A 150 -42.43 6.37 15.28
C PRO A 150 -43.68 6.88 14.55
N GLY A 151 -43.45 7.59 13.43
CA GLY A 151 -44.47 8.05 12.50
C GLY A 151 -44.66 7.06 11.36
N ASN A 152 -45.91 6.65 11.19
CA ASN A 152 -46.47 5.73 10.21
C ASN A 152 -46.22 6.06 8.71
N GLU A 153 -46.11 4.98 7.92
CA GLU A 153 -46.55 4.80 6.50
C GLU A 153 -45.75 5.47 5.35
N PRO A 154 -45.81 4.98 4.08
CA PRO A 154 -46.64 3.90 3.52
C PRO A 154 -45.87 2.80 2.75
N THR A 155 -46.54 1.66 2.63
CA THR A 155 -46.29 0.56 1.69
C THR A 155 -46.35 1.08 0.25
N SER A 156 -45.21 1.11 -0.44
CA SER A 156 -45.16 1.26 -1.89
C SER A 156 -45.04 -0.12 -2.52
N ASP A 157 -46.17 -0.63 -2.99
CA ASP A 157 -46.25 -1.62 -4.06
C ASP A 157 -45.48 -1.09 -5.27
N ILE A 158 -44.24 -1.56 -5.45
CA ILE A 158 -43.54 -1.45 -6.73
C ILE A 158 -43.73 -2.80 -7.43
N ALA A 159 -44.72 -2.82 -8.29
CA ALA A 159 -44.92 -3.88 -9.27
C ALA A 159 -43.61 -4.14 -10.02
N GLN A 160 -43.18 -5.41 -10.00
CA GLN A 160 -42.18 -5.95 -10.91
C GLN A 160 -42.63 -5.69 -12.34
N GLN A 161 -42.05 -4.68 -12.99
CA GLN A 161 -42.01 -4.61 -14.44
C GLN A 161 -40.76 -5.39 -14.87
N ASP A 162 -41.00 -6.55 -15.48
CA ASP A 162 -39.98 -7.28 -16.23
C ASP A 162 -39.36 -6.34 -17.28
N PRO A 163 -38.05 -6.09 -17.26
CA PRO A 163 -37.40 -5.38 -18.34
C PRO A 163 -37.36 -6.30 -19.56
N THR A 164 -38.32 -6.09 -20.47
CA THR A 164 -38.25 -6.61 -21.84
C THR A 164 -36.90 -6.21 -22.43
N PRO A 165 -36.06 -7.15 -22.92
CA PRO A 165 -34.79 -6.84 -23.54
C PRO A 165 -35.06 -6.16 -24.89
N SER A 166 -35.19 -4.83 -24.86
CA SER A 166 -35.17 -4.02 -26.07
C SER A 166 -33.76 -4.06 -26.60
N ASN A 167 -33.55 -4.92 -27.60
CA ASN A 167 -32.32 -5.04 -28.36
C ASN A 167 -32.00 -3.65 -28.96
N PRO A 168 -31.04 -2.88 -28.42
CA PRO A 168 -30.74 -1.56 -28.96
C PRO A 168 -30.20 -1.75 -30.38
N ALA A 169 -30.67 -0.92 -31.30
CA ALA A 169 -30.17 -0.88 -32.67
C ALA A 169 -28.63 -0.84 -32.66
N PRO A 170 -27.96 -1.51 -33.62
CA PRO A 170 -26.51 -1.41 -33.78
C PRO A 170 -26.13 0.07 -33.87
N ILE A 171 -25.47 0.57 -32.83
CA ILE A 171 -24.89 1.90 -32.83
C ILE A 171 -23.80 1.84 -33.89
N GLU A 172 -24.02 2.50 -35.02
CA GLU A 172 -23.02 2.63 -36.07
C GLU A 172 -21.77 3.24 -35.45
N GLU A 173 -20.74 2.41 -35.39
CA GLU A 173 -19.44 2.65 -34.81
C GLU A 173 -18.83 3.87 -35.52
N MET A 174 -18.81 5.02 -34.85
CA MET A 174 -18.10 6.20 -35.34
C MET A 174 -16.59 5.92 -35.25
N THR A 175 -16.08 5.09 -36.16
CA THR A 175 -14.66 4.81 -36.35
C THR A 175 -14.02 6.00 -37.05
N GLY A 176 -13.91 7.13 -36.35
CA GLY A 176 -12.97 8.17 -36.75
C GLY A 176 -11.56 7.57 -36.72
N ALA A 177 -10.82 7.69 -37.81
CA ALA A 177 -9.54 7.01 -38.06
C ALA A 177 -8.40 7.31 -37.06
N ASN A 178 -8.65 8.06 -35.98
CA ASN A 178 -7.68 8.43 -34.95
C ASN A 178 -8.18 8.19 -33.51
N ALA A 179 -9.22 7.38 -33.30
CA ALA A 179 -9.66 7.06 -31.94
C ALA A 179 -8.53 6.31 -31.18
N PRO A 180 -8.18 6.72 -29.95
CA PRO A 180 -7.21 5.99 -29.14
C PRO A 180 -7.64 4.54 -28.95
N ASP A 181 -6.68 3.60 -29.00
CA ASP A 181 -6.93 2.21 -28.61
C ASP A 181 -7.07 2.13 -27.08
N TYR A 182 -8.30 2.32 -26.61
CA TYR A 182 -8.62 2.34 -25.19
C TYR A 182 -8.30 1.00 -24.51
N ALA A 183 -8.41 -0.13 -25.22
CA ALA A 183 -8.08 -1.44 -24.68
C ALA A 183 -6.57 -1.60 -24.48
N ALA A 184 -5.77 -1.14 -25.46
CA ALA A 184 -4.32 -1.09 -25.30
C ALA A 184 -3.91 -0.19 -24.13
N LEU A 185 -4.49 1.02 -24.01
CA LEU A 185 -4.24 1.91 -22.88
C LEU A 185 -4.62 1.26 -21.54
N ALA A 186 -5.78 0.61 -21.45
CA ALA A 186 -6.17 -0.07 -20.22
C ALA A 186 -5.19 -1.18 -19.82
N ASN A 187 -4.67 -1.93 -20.80
CA ASN A 187 -3.64 -2.97 -20.56
C ASN A 187 -2.30 -2.37 -20.13
N ASP A 188 -1.88 -1.26 -20.74
CA ASP A 188 -0.65 -0.55 -20.39
C ASP A 188 -0.64 -0.12 -18.91
N PHE A 189 -1.79 0.31 -18.41
CA PHE A 189 -1.97 0.81 -17.04
C PHE A 189 -2.36 -0.28 -16.03
N PHE A 190 -2.81 -1.45 -16.48
CA PHE A 190 -3.12 -2.57 -15.60
C PHE A 190 -1.85 -3.28 -15.15
N ARG A 191 -1.65 -3.40 -13.83
CA ARG A 191 -0.59 -4.19 -13.20
C ARG A 191 -1.18 -5.07 -12.12
N GLU A 192 -1.01 -6.39 -12.22
CA GLU A 192 -1.60 -7.34 -11.26
C GLU A 192 -1.13 -7.11 -9.81
N GLN A 193 0.15 -6.73 -9.65
CA GLN A 193 0.76 -6.41 -8.37
C GLN A 193 0.10 -5.23 -7.64
N ASP A 194 -0.66 -4.39 -8.36
CA ASP A 194 -1.40 -3.30 -7.75
C ASP A 194 -2.57 -3.82 -6.91
N PHE A 195 -3.06 -5.02 -7.19
CA PHE A 195 -4.27 -5.58 -6.58
C PHE A 195 -4.02 -6.85 -5.78
N VAL A 196 -3.10 -7.70 -6.27
CA VAL A 196 -2.88 -9.04 -5.74
C VAL A 196 -1.46 -9.13 -5.17
N PRO A 197 -1.28 -9.66 -3.94
CA PRO A 197 0.05 -9.88 -3.39
C PRO A 197 0.83 -10.88 -4.27
N PRO A 198 2.16 -10.74 -4.37
CA PRO A 198 2.98 -11.67 -5.14
C PRO A 198 2.88 -13.09 -4.56
N LYS A 199 2.94 -14.09 -5.45
CA LYS A 199 2.94 -15.51 -5.10
C LYS A 199 4.02 -15.80 -4.05
N GLY A 200 3.63 -16.46 -2.96
CA GLY A 200 4.55 -16.80 -1.85
C GLY A 200 4.76 -15.69 -0.81
N SER A 201 4.11 -14.52 -0.92
CA SER A 201 4.12 -13.55 0.17
C SER A 201 3.40 -14.13 1.39
N LYS A 202 4.07 -14.15 2.55
CA LYS A 202 3.52 -14.66 3.82
C LYS A 202 2.23 -13.93 4.25
N GLY A 203 1.99 -12.72 3.75
CA GLY A 203 0.74 -11.98 3.97
C GLY A 203 -0.46 -12.46 3.13
N GLY A 204 -0.24 -13.27 2.09
CA GLY A 204 -1.30 -13.77 1.19
C GLY A 204 -2.12 -14.93 1.75
N GLN A 205 -1.65 -15.59 2.81
CA GLN A 205 -2.31 -16.78 3.40
C GLN A 205 -3.33 -16.44 4.50
N ALA A 206 -3.55 -15.16 4.80
CA ALA A 206 -4.49 -14.73 5.84
C ALA A 206 -5.97 -14.92 5.46
N GLY A 207 -6.27 -15.42 4.25
CA GLY A 207 -7.64 -15.66 3.79
C GLY A 207 -8.14 -17.08 4.04
N SER A 208 -9.45 -17.27 3.88
CA SER A 208 -10.09 -18.59 3.88
C SER A 208 -9.43 -19.56 2.88
N ALA A 209 -9.51 -20.87 3.12
CA ALA A 209 -9.00 -21.89 2.19
C ALA A 209 -9.57 -21.73 0.76
N ALA A 210 -10.83 -21.31 0.63
CA ALA A 210 -11.46 -21.03 -0.66
C ALA A 210 -10.80 -19.83 -1.38
N TYR A 211 -10.45 -18.78 -0.63
CA TYR A 211 -9.73 -17.63 -1.17
C TYR A 211 -8.32 -18.00 -1.63
N ASN A 212 -7.57 -18.77 -0.84
CA ASN A 212 -6.22 -19.17 -1.23
C ASN A 212 -6.22 -20.02 -2.50
N GLN A 213 -7.15 -20.97 -2.62
CA GLN A 213 -7.31 -21.75 -3.85
C GLN A 213 -7.74 -20.88 -5.05
N ALA A 214 -8.63 -19.91 -4.82
CA ALA A 214 -9.03 -18.95 -5.84
C ALA A 214 -7.87 -18.06 -6.29
N LEU A 215 -6.99 -17.67 -5.36
CA LEU A 215 -5.78 -16.91 -5.66
C LEU A 215 -4.80 -17.72 -6.50
N ASP A 216 -4.59 -19.00 -6.18
CA ASP A 216 -3.78 -19.91 -7.00
C ASP A 216 -4.36 -20.04 -8.41
N ASN A 217 -5.69 -20.24 -8.53
CA ASN A 217 -6.36 -20.28 -9.84
C ASN A 217 -6.21 -18.97 -10.62
N PHE A 218 -6.28 -17.82 -9.95
CA PHE A 218 -6.06 -16.52 -10.59
C PHE A 218 -4.65 -16.42 -11.18
N GLN A 219 -3.64 -16.79 -10.39
CA GLN A 219 -2.23 -16.75 -10.81
C GLN A 219 -1.92 -17.76 -11.93
N ASP A 220 -2.66 -18.87 -11.99
CA ASP A 220 -2.59 -19.85 -13.06
C ASP A 220 -3.37 -19.42 -14.33
N GLY A 221 -3.99 -18.24 -14.34
CA GLY A 221 -4.81 -17.74 -15.45
C GLY A 221 -6.18 -18.42 -15.58
N LYS A 222 -6.60 -19.22 -14.60
CA LYS A 222 -7.88 -19.94 -14.57
C LYS A 222 -9.01 -19.07 -14.02
N TYR A 223 -9.26 -17.93 -14.67
CA TYR A 223 -10.18 -16.90 -14.15
C TYR A 223 -11.62 -17.38 -13.94
N ASN A 224 -12.13 -18.29 -14.77
CA ASN A 224 -13.46 -18.87 -14.61
C ASN A 224 -13.59 -19.74 -13.35
N ASP A 225 -12.51 -20.43 -12.97
CA ASP A 225 -12.46 -21.28 -11.79
C ASP A 225 -12.46 -20.41 -10.51
N VAL A 226 -11.87 -19.22 -10.57
CA VAL A 226 -11.93 -18.24 -9.48
C VAL A 226 -13.37 -17.85 -9.17
N VAL A 227 -14.14 -17.46 -10.20
CA VAL A 227 -15.54 -17.06 -10.05
C VAL A 227 -16.37 -18.21 -9.49
N SER A 228 -16.18 -19.43 -10.03
CA SER A 228 -16.89 -20.62 -9.59
C SER A 228 -16.58 -21.00 -8.14
N LYS A 229 -15.33 -20.78 -7.70
CA LYS A 229 -14.88 -21.10 -6.35
C LYS A 229 -15.35 -20.09 -5.31
N LEU A 230 -15.35 -18.79 -5.65
CA LEU A 230 -15.65 -17.71 -4.70
C LEU A 230 -17.15 -17.42 -4.57
N LYS A 231 -17.93 -17.59 -5.65
CA LYS A 231 -19.36 -17.27 -5.67
C LYS A 231 -20.17 -17.96 -4.55
N PRO A 232 -19.94 -19.24 -4.21
CA PRO A 232 -20.69 -19.91 -3.12
C PRO A 232 -20.29 -19.43 -1.72
N THR A 233 -19.10 -18.86 -1.55
CA THR A 233 -18.54 -18.46 -0.25
C THR A 233 -18.60 -16.95 -0.01
N LEU A 234 -19.23 -16.20 -0.92
CA LEU A 234 -19.30 -14.74 -0.86
C LEU A 234 -20.18 -14.31 0.33
N GLY A 235 -19.55 -14.08 1.49
CA GLY A 235 -20.21 -13.67 2.72
C GLY A 235 -20.30 -12.15 2.90
N SER A 236 -20.73 -11.73 4.08
CA SER A 236 -20.58 -10.37 4.59
C SER A 236 -19.41 -10.34 5.57
N GLY A 237 -18.36 -9.56 5.30
CA GLY A 237 -17.19 -9.49 6.18
C GLY A 237 -15.97 -8.84 5.54
N THR A 238 -14.84 -8.83 6.27
CA THR A 238 -13.55 -8.33 5.76
C THR A 238 -13.02 -9.16 4.60
N ASP A 239 -13.13 -10.48 4.73
CA ASP A 239 -12.68 -11.46 3.75
C ASP A 239 -13.55 -11.40 2.49
N ALA A 240 -14.81 -10.99 2.64
CA ALA A 240 -15.71 -10.78 1.52
C ALA A 240 -15.22 -9.67 0.58
N LEU A 241 -14.55 -8.63 1.10
CA LEU A 241 -14.00 -7.57 0.26
C LEU A 241 -12.83 -8.07 -0.59
N GLN A 242 -11.94 -8.88 0.00
CA GLN A 242 -10.84 -9.51 -0.73
C GLN A 242 -11.37 -10.47 -1.80
N GLN A 243 -12.36 -11.30 -1.46
CA GLN A 243 -12.98 -12.21 -2.42
C GLN A 243 -13.68 -11.45 -3.56
N LYS A 244 -14.40 -10.36 -3.27
CA LYS A 244 -15.05 -9.51 -4.28
C LYS A 244 -14.03 -8.82 -5.17
N GLU A 245 -12.94 -8.30 -4.61
CA GLU A 245 -11.85 -7.69 -5.37
C GLU A 245 -11.20 -8.72 -6.31
N LEU A 246 -10.85 -9.90 -5.81
CA LEU A 246 -10.26 -10.98 -6.62
C LEU A 246 -11.23 -11.44 -7.72
N MET A 247 -12.52 -11.54 -7.42
CA MET A 247 -13.53 -11.89 -8.42
C MET A 247 -13.68 -10.80 -9.48
N ALA A 248 -13.67 -9.52 -9.10
CA ALA A 248 -13.70 -8.40 -10.05
C ALA A 248 -12.50 -8.45 -11.01
N LEU A 249 -11.31 -8.77 -10.50
CA LEU A 249 -10.10 -8.91 -11.31
C LEU A 249 -10.17 -10.10 -12.26
N SER A 250 -10.68 -11.25 -11.80
CA SER A 250 -10.89 -12.41 -12.67
C SER A 250 -11.85 -12.08 -13.81
N LEU A 251 -12.96 -11.39 -13.50
CA LEU A 251 -13.92 -10.96 -14.50
C LEU A 251 -13.29 -9.97 -15.49
N TYR A 252 -12.48 -9.02 -15.00
CA TYR A 252 -11.72 -8.09 -15.85
C TYR A 252 -10.80 -8.83 -16.82
N LYS A 253 -10.00 -9.79 -16.32
CA LYS A 253 -9.10 -10.61 -17.13
C LYS A 253 -9.83 -11.50 -18.14
N ASN A 254 -11.04 -11.92 -17.81
CA ASN A 254 -11.93 -12.65 -18.70
C ASN A 254 -12.71 -11.75 -19.67
N LYS A 255 -12.38 -10.45 -19.76
CA LYS A 255 -13.04 -9.42 -20.58
C LYS A 255 -14.53 -9.21 -20.27
N GLN A 256 -14.98 -9.62 -19.08
CA GLN A 256 -16.35 -9.44 -18.59
C GLN A 256 -16.46 -8.10 -17.83
N PHE A 257 -16.24 -7.01 -18.54
CA PHE A 257 -16.03 -5.69 -17.92
C PHE A 257 -17.26 -5.13 -17.20
N ASP A 258 -18.48 -5.39 -17.67
CA ASP A 258 -19.72 -4.97 -16.98
C ASP A 258 -19.84 -5.64 -15.59
N SER A 259 -19.60 -6.95 -15.55
CA SER A 259 -19.62 -7.72 -14.30
C SER A 259 -18.49 -7.27 -13.36
N ALA A 260 -17.28 -7.06 -13.89
CA ALA A 260 -16.14 -6.58 -13.12
C ALA A 260 -16.44 -5.21 -12.47
N THR A 261 -17.01 -4.28 -13.24
CA THR A 261 -17.40 -2.94 -12.79
C THR A 261 -18.40 -3.00 -11.62
N THR A 262 -19.31 -3.98 -11.64
CA THR A 262 -20.29 -4.17 -10.56
C THR A 262 -19.60 -4.53 -9.24
N TYR A 263 -18.72 -5.52 -9.25
CA TYR A 263 -17.99 -5.92 -8.04
C TYR A 263 -16.99 -4.85 -7.58
N PHE A 264 -16.30 -4.16 -8.49
CA PHE A 264 -15.44 -3.04 -8.11
C PHE A 264 -16.22 -1.93 -7.41
N ARG A 265 -17.41 -1.59 -7.90
CA ARG A 265 -18.28 -0.59 -7.25
C ARG A 265 -18.66 -0.99 -5.83
N GLU A 266 -18.99 -2.26 -5.61
CA GLU A 266 -19.30 -2.76 -4.26
C GLU A 266 -18.10 -2.68 -3.32
N VAL A 267 -16.89 -3.00 -3.81
CA VAL A 267 -15.66 -2.89 -3.02
C VAL A 267 -15.32 -1.42 -2.74
N ALA A 268 -15.49 -0.52 -3.72
CA ALA A 268 -15.34 0.92 -3.58
C ALA A 268 -16.29 1.50 -2.51
N ALA A 269 -17.53 1.02 -2.46
CA ALA A 269 -18.53 1.46 -1.49
C ALA A 269 -18.31 0.94 -0.05
N SER A 270 -17.30 0.10 0.19
CA SER A 270 -17.09 -0.55 1.50
C SER A 270 -16.62 0.37 2.62
N GLY A 271 -16.17 1.60 2.30
CA GLY A 271 -15.59 2.55 3.26
C GLY A 271 -14.17 2.20 3.73
N LYS A 272 -13.61 1.05 3.34
CA LYS A 272 -12.21 0.70 3.63
C LYS A 272 -11.29 1.31 2.59
N GLN A 273 -10.64 2.42 2.95
CA GLN A 273 -9.89 3.27 2.02
C GLN A 273 -8.93 2.50 1.11
N SER A 274 -8.13 1.56 1.63
CA SER A 274 -7.17 0.81 0.81
C SER A 274 -7.83 -0.07 -0.25
N TYR A 275 -8.91 -0.78 0.09
CA TYR A 275 -9.68 -1.57 -0.90
C TYR A 275 -10.45 -0.69 -1.85
N ALA A 276 -11.02 0.40 -1.33
CA ALA A 276 -11.85 1.30 -2.13
C ALA A 276 -11.05 1.96 -3.25
N GLN A 277 -9.86 2.49 -2.94
CA GLN A 277 -9.01 3.15 -3.92
C GLN A 277 -8.47 2.20 -5.00
N ARG A 278 -8.15 0.94 -4.63
CA ARG A 278 -7.80 -0.10 -5.61
C ARG A 278 -8.97 -0.43 -6.51
N ALA A 279 -10.16 -0.60 -5.94
CA ALA A 279 -11.35 -0.92 -6.69
C ALA A 279 -11.80 0.21 -7.63
N GLU A 280 -11.68 1.47 -7.21
CA GLU A 280 -11.93 2.64 -8.06
C GLU A 280 -10.99 2.65 -9.28
N TRP A 281 -9.71 2.36 -9.07
CA TRP A 281 -8.75 2.22 -10.17
C TRP A 281 -9.10 1.06 -11.10
N GLY A 282 -9.39 -0.13 -10.55
CA GLY A 282 -9.83 -1.29 -11.33
C GLY A 282 -11.12 -1.01 -12.13
N MET A 283 -12.06 -0.26 -11.54
CA MET A 283 -13.27 0.19 -12.20
C MET A 283 -12.98 1.15 -13.36
N ALA A 284 -12.07 2.12 -13.18
CA ALA A 284 -11.67 3.04 -14.25
C ALA A 284 -11.10 2.27 -15.45
N LEU A 285 -10.21 1.30 -15.22
CA LEU A 285 -9.64 0.46 -16.27
C LEU A 285 -10.68 -0.44 -16.96
N ALA A 286 -11.63 -0.99 -16.20
CA ALA A 286 -12.74 -1.77 -16.75
C ALA A 286 -13.66 -0.91 -17.64
N LEU A 287 -13.96 0.32 -17.23
CA LEU A 287 -14.75 1.27 -18.00
C LEU A 287 -14.01 1.78 -19.24
N LEU A 288 -12.68 1.95 -19.15
CA LEU A 288 -11.83 2.33 -20.28
C LEU A 288 -11.91 1.30 -21.42
N ASN A 289 -11.93 -0.01 -21.10
CA ASN A 289 -12.15 -1.06 -22.11
C ASN A 289 -13.53 -1.02 -22.78
N GLN A 290 -14.49 -0.27 -22.22
CA GLN A 290 -15.86 -0.12 -22.74
C GLN A 290 -16.09 1.27 -23.35
N MET A 291 -15.02 2.01 -23.62
CA MET A 291 -15.09 3.28 -24.32
C MET A 291 -15.42 3.08 -25.80
N PRO A 292 -16.17 4.00 -26.43
CA PRO A 292 -16.66 5.27 -25.88
C PRO A 292 -17.98 5.16 -25.09
N THR A 293 -18.66 4.01 -25.13
CA THR A 293 -20.04 3.84 -24.60
C THR A 293 -20.18 4.17 -23.12
N LYS A 294 -19.16 3.90 -22.30
CA LYS A 294 -19.18 4.18 -20.85
C LYS A 294 -18.46 5.48 -20.44
N LYS A 295 -18.17 6.39 -21.37
CA LYS A 295 -17.42 7.63 -21.10
C LYS A 295 -17.92 8.42 -19.88
N PRO A 296 -19.23 8.68 -19.69
CA PRO A 296 -19.69 9.46 -18.54
C PRO A 296 -19.36 8.81 -17.19
N LEU A 297 -19.40 7.47 -17.12
CA LEU A 297 -19.04 6.74 -15.90
C LEU A 297 -17.53 6.75 -15.69
N PHE A 298 -16.74 6.58 -16.76
CA PHE A 298 -15.29 6.68 -16.71
C PHE A 298 -14.84 8.05 -16.20
N ASP A 299 -15.35 9.14 -16.80
CA ASP A 299 -15.02 10.51 -16.42
C ASP A 299 -15.32 10.77 -14.94
N ARG A 300 -16.45 10.24 -14.42
CA ARG A 300 -16.81 10.37 -13.00
C ARG A 300 -15.83 9.67 -12.08
N VAL A 301 -15.45 8.42 -12.38
CA VAL A 301 -14.49 7.67 -11.56
C VAL A 301 -13.12 8.34 -11.61
N MET A 302 -12.67 8.77 -12.79
CA MET A 302 -11.41 9.50 -12.95
C MET A 302 -11.41 10.82 -12.18
N ALA A 303 -12.49 11.59 -12.23
CA ALA A 303 -12.61 12.83 -11.46
C ALA A 303 -12.49 12.59 -9.95
N ASN A 304 -13.08 11.51 -9.42
CA ASN A 304 -12.93 11.16 -8.01
C ASN A 304 -11.47 10.89 -7.63
N ILE A 305 -10.73 10.17 -8.49
CA ILE A 305 -9.31 9.86 -8.27
C ILE A 305 -8.45 11.13 -8.38
N LEU A 306 -8.66 11.94 -9.43
CA LEU A 306 -7.87 13.14 -9.71
C LEU A 306 -8.16 14.30 -8.75
N ASN A 307 -9.33 14.35 -8.12
CA ASN A 307 -9.63 15.37 -7.09
C ASN A 307 -9.07 15.01 -5.71
N ASN A 308 -8.43 13.85 -5.55
CA ASN A 308 -7.84 13.41 -4.30
C ASN A 308 -6.33 13.11 -4.46
N PRO A 309 -5.45 14.07 -4.15
CA PRO A 309 -3.99 13.87 -4.24
C PRO A 309 -3.44 12.75 -3.33
N GLN A 310 -4.19 12.35 -2.30
CA GLN A 310 -3.83 11.24 -1.40
C GLN A 310 -4.35 9.87 -1.91
N HIS A 311 -4.96 9.84 -3.09
CA HIS A 311 -5.41 8.58 -3.69
C HIS A 311 -4.21 7.75 -4.14
N LEU A 312 -4.15 6.46 -3.78
CA LEU A 312 -3.05 5.55 -4.13
C LEU A 312 -2.69 5.52 -5.63
N TYR A 313 -3.65 5.83 -6.49
CA TYR A 313 -3.51 5.82 -7.96
C TYR A 313 -3.56 7.21 -8.60
N TYR A 314 -3.44 8.29 -7.84
CA TYR A 314 -3.53 9.66 -8.34
C TYR A 314 -2.56 9.91 -9.52
N GLU A 315 -1.27 9.59 -9.35
CA GLU A 315 -0.26 9.80 -10.40
C GLU A 315 -0.52 8.96 -11.66
N LYS A 316 -0.97 7.70 -11.50
CA LYS A 316 -1.32 6.84 -12.63
C LYS A 316 -2.54 7.38 -13.38
N ALA A 317 -3.54 7.87 -12.67
CA ALA A 317 -4.71 8.49 -13.26
C ALA A 317 -4.34 9.75 -14.05
N LYS A 318 -3.42 10.58 -13.53
CA LYS A 318 -2.92 11.77 -14.22
C LYS A 318 -2.22 11.41 -15.54
N SER A 319 -1.30 10.44 -15.50
CA SER A 319 -0.63 9.95 -16.71
C SER A 319 -1.59 9.34 -17.74
N LEU A 320 -2.65 8.67 -17.28
CA LEU A 320 -3.70 8.14 -18.16
C LEU A 320 -4.50 9.28 -18.82
N GLU A 321 -4.87 10.33 -18.06
CA GLU A 321 -5.57 11.50 -18.62
C GLU A 321 -4.74 12.21 -19.69
N GLU A 322 -3.42 12.34 -19.47
CA GLU A 322 -2.51 12.94 -20.46
C GLU A 322 -2.44 12.13 -21.76
N ARG A 323 -2.52 10.79 -21.69
CA ARG A 323 -2.50 9.91 -22.87
C ARG A 323 -3.82 9.85 -23.64
N LEU A 324 -4.91 10.32 -23.05
CA LEU A 324 -6.23 10.35 -23.69
C LEU A 324 -6.50 11.65 -24.46
N LYS A 325 -5.66 12.68 -24.28
CA LYS A 325 -5.72 13.96 -24.98
C LYS A 325 -5.03 13.87 -26.34
#